data_AF-A0A948XJ28-F1
#
_entry.id   AF-A0A948XJ28-F1
#
_cell.length_a   1.000
_cell.length_b   1.000
_cell.length_c   1.000
_cell.angle_alpha   90.00
_cell.angle_beta   90.00
_cell.angle_gamma   90.00
#
_symmetry.space_group_name_H-M   'P 1'
#
loop_
_entity.id
_entity.type
_entity.pdbx_description
1 polymer ?
#
loop_
_entity_poly.entity_id
_entity_poly.type
_entity_poly.pdbx_seq_one_letter_code
_entity_poly.pdbx_strand_id
1 'polypeptide(L)'
;YLEDILKLILMVTARVTGVEICSLWLIDESVSPIKIRLKASQTIDPEYMKDRSLNMNEGVVGFVATNKTPLIVENVLDEPRFKEKEMAKKLGLVSMVSVPLRVKDEKVIGVLNCFTASYHKFSETEVNLIITVANQAAVAILNTELMVKTKVVQEELETRKLVERAKDVLMNRRNKTGEEAYRWIRKRSMDTRKSMRCVAEAIILSEELE
;
A
#
# COMPACT_ATOMS: atom_id res chain seq x y z
N TYR A 1 -7.81 -4.96 -1.90
CA TYR A 1 -6.74 -5.90 -1.49
C TYR A 1 -5.79 -5.28 -0.48
N LEU A 2 -4.89 -4.36 -0.86
CA LEU A 2 -3.93 -3.80 0.10
C LEU A 2 -4.63 -3.01 1.22
N GLU A 3 -5.57 -2.14 0.90
CA GLU A 3 -6.33 -1.37 1.90
C GLU A 3 -7.09 -2.26 2.89
N ASP A 4 -7.66 -3.37 2.43
CA ASP A 4 -8.39 -4.31 3.28
C ASP A 4 -7.45 -5.02 4.26
N ILE A 5 -6.26 -5.40 3.78
CA ILE A 5 -5.20 -5.98 4.63
C ILE A 5 -4.72 -4.97 5.66
N LEU A 6 -4.52 -3.70 5.28
CA LEU A 6 -4.12 -2.66 6.23
C LEU A 6 -5.18 -2.45 7.32
N LYS A 7 -6.46 -2.42 6.96
CA LYS A 7 -7.57 -2.33 7.92
C LYS A 7 -7.62 -3.55 8.84
N LEU A 8 -7.43 -4.76 8.30
CA LEU A 8 -7.37 -6.00 9.08
C LEU A 8 -6.21 -5.97 10.08
N ILE A 9 -5.02 -5.55 9.64
CA ILE A 9 -3.85 -5.38 10.50
C ILE A 9 -4.19 -4.45 11.67
N LEU A 10 -4.76 -3.28 11.40
CA LEU A 10 -5.12 -2.34 12.46
C LEU A 10 -6.14 -2.93 13.44
N MET A 11 -7.19 -3.58 12.93
CA MET A 11 -8.20 -4.24 13.75
C MET A 11 -7.60 -5.31 14.67
N VAL A 12 -6.70 -6.14 14.14
CA VAL A 12 -6.01 -7.17 14.93
C VAL A 12 -5.07 -6.53 15.95
N THR A 13 -4.29 -5.52 15.57
CA THR A 13 -3.42 -4.78 16.50
C THR A 13 -4.23 -4.25 17.68
N ALA A 14 -5.28 -3.48 17.43
CA ALA A 14 -6.11 -2.91 18.50
C ALA A 14 -6.68 -3.98 19.43
N ARG A 15 -7.12 -5.12 18.89
CA ARG A 15 -7.65 -6.23 19.70
C ARG A 15 -6.56 -6.90 20.55
N VAL A 16 -5.37 -7.10 19.99
CA VAL A 16 -4.26 -7.80 20.66
C VAL A 16 -3.58 -6.92 21.71
N THR A 17 -3.49 -5.61 21.46
CA THR A 17 -2.74 -4.68 22.31
C THR A 17 -3.64 -3.87 23.23
N GLY A 18 -4.97 -3.96 23.08
CA GLY A 18 -5.94 -3.25 23.91
C GLY A 18 -6.01 -1.75 23.67
N VAL A 19 -5.33 -1.23 22.63
CA VAL A 19 -5.31 0.20 22.30
C VAL A 19 -6.55 0.60 21.53
N GLU A 20 -7.00 1.83 21.73
CA GLU A 20 -8.30 2.30 21.24
C GLU A 20 -8.25 2.74 19.77
N ILE A 21 -7.15 3.39 19.37
CA ILE A 21 -7.03 3.97 18.03
C ILE A 21 -5.65 3.65 17.47
N CYS A 22 -5.64 3.04 16.27
CA CYS A 22 -4.41 2.84 15.50
C CYS A 22 -4.42 3.64 14.18
N SER A 23 -3.22 4.00 13.73
CA SER A 23 -2.99 4.50 12.38
C SER A 23 -1.72 3.91 11.77
N LEU A 24 -1.75 3.68 10.46
CA LEU A 24 -0.66 3.07 9.71
C LEU A 24 -0.20 4.02 8.61
N TRP A 25 1.08 4.32 8.64
CA TRP A 25 1.76 5.21 7.72
C TRP A 25 2.76 4.41 6.89
N LEU A 26 2.79 4.59 5.57
CA LEU A 26 3.75 3.93 4.68
C LEU A 26 4.66 4.95 4.00
N ILE A 27 5.93 4.60 3.86
CA ILE A 27 6.91 5.39 3.12
C ILE A 27 6.66 5.20 1.62
N ASP A 28 6.53 6.32 0.93
CA ASP A 28 6.34 6.40 -0.51
C ASP A 28 7.64 6.91 -1.16
N GLU A 29 8.44 5.95 -1.62
CA GLU A 29 9.69 6.17 -2.35
C GLU A 29 9.45 6.50 -3.84
N SER A 30 8.20 6.46 -4.33
CA SER A 30 7.89 6.71 -5.75
C SER A 30 7.86 8.19 -6.12
N VAL A 31 7.86 9.08 -5.12
CA VAL A 31 7.83 10.53 -5.28
C VAL A 31 9.12 11.15 -4.74
N SER A 32 9.52 12.28 -5.35
CA SER A 32 10.66 13.08 -4.88
C SER A 32 10.18 14.49 -4.49
N PRO A 33 10.38 14.94 -3.24
CA PRO A 33 11.04 14.22 -2.14
C PRO A 33 10.20 13.06 -1.58
N ILE A 34 10.85 12.07 -0.96
CA ILE A 34 10.20 10.92 -0.30
C ILE A 34 9.17 11.42 0.73
N LYS A 35 7.99 10.81 0.72
CA LYS A 35 6.88 11.15 1.62
C LYS A 35 6.49 9.96 2.48
N ILE A 36 5.92 10.22 3.64
CA ILE A 36 5.26 9.22 4.49
C ILE A 36 3.76 9.49 4.45
N ARG A 37 2.97 8.55 3.95
CA ARG A 37 1.53 8.72 3.73
C ARG A 37 0.71 7.92 4.73
N LEU A 38 -0.37 8.52 5.23
CA LEU A 38 -1.37 7.80 6.01
C LEU A 38 -2.13 6.86 5.07
N LYS A 39 -2.14 5.55 5.37
CA LYS A 39 -2.77 4.54 4.51
C LYS A 39 -3.98 3.87 5.16
N ALA A 40 -4.03 3.82 6.49
CA ALA A 40 -5.18 3.29 7.21
C ALA A 40 -5.28 3.90 8.61
N SER A 41 -6.51 4.04 9.12
CA SER A 41 -6.80 4.35 10.52
C SER A 41 -8.20 3.84 10.91
N GLN A 42 -8.43 3.61 12.19
CA GLN A 42 -9.68 3.06 12.73
C GLN A 42 -10.80 4.09 12.95
N THR A 43 -10.45 5.36 13.15
CA THR A 43 -11.39 6.40 13.62
C THR A 43 -11.34 7.69 12.80
N ILE A 44 -10.55 7.71 11.72
CA ILE A 44 -10.42 8.87 10.87
C ILE A 44 -11.47 8.79 9.77
N ASP A 45 -12.29 9.84 9.66
CA ASP A 45 -13.21 10.06 8.54
C ASP A 45 -12.47 9.81 7.21
N PRO A 46 -13.03 9.03 6.26
CA PRO A 46 -12.42 8.81 4.95
C PRO A 46 -11.92 10.09 4.25
N GLU A 47 -12.61 11.22 4.49
CA GLU A 47 -12.24 12.53 3.94
C GLU A 47 -10.98 13.12 4.59
N TYR A 48 -10.73 12.79 5.86
CA TYR A 48 -9.58 13.23 6.65
C TYR A 48 -8.32 12.37 6.39
N MET A 49 -8.46 11.24 5.67
CA MET A 49 -7.32 10.43 5.19
C MET A 49 -6.78 10.88 3.82
N LYS A 50 -7.61 11.52 2.98
CA LYS A 50 -7.20 11.93 1.63
C LYS A 50 -6.05 12.94 1.71
N ASP A 51 -4.98 12.67 0.96
CA ASP A 51 -3.80 13.53 0.78
C ASP A 51 -2.89 13.80 1.99
N ARG A 52 -3.08 13.08 3.10
CA ARG A 52 -2.22 13.26 4.28
C ARG A 52 -0.84 12.66 4.06
N SER A 53 0.18 13.51 4.04
CA SER A 53 1.57 13.11 3.92
C SER A 53 2.49 13.97 4.79
N LEU A 54 3.58 13.35 5.23
CA LEU A 54 4.65 13.97 6.02
C LEU A 54 5.98 13.78 5.29
N ASN A 55 6.96 14.65 5.56
CA ASN A 55 8.33 14.42 5.14
C ASN A 55 9.04 13.42 6.07
N MET A 56 10.16 12.85 5.63
CA MET A 56 10.91 11.83 6.41
C MET A 56 11.36 12.29 7.80
N ASN A 57 11.64 13.58 8.00
CA ASN A 57 12.06 14.14 9.30
C ASN A 57 10.94 14.89 10.02
N GLU A 58 9.69 14.65 9.63
CA GLU A 58 8.56 15.43 10.08
C GLU A 58 7.73 14.71 11.14
N GLY A 59 7.63 15.34 12.32
CA GLY A 59 6.81 14.89 13.42
C GLY A 59 7.23 13.56 14.03
N VAL A 60 6.35 12.97 14.86
CA VAL A 60 6.59 11.67 15.51
C VAL A 60 6.83 10.58 14.46
N VAL A 61 6.01 10.53 13.42
CA VAL A 61 6.10 9.52 12.36
C VAL A 61 7.44 9.60 11.63
N GLY A 62 7.88 10.80 11.22
CA GLY A 62 9.18 10.97 10.58
C GLY A 62 10.36 10.62 11.51
N PHE A 63 10.27 11.02 12.78
CA PHE A 63 11.28 10.68 13.78
C PHE A 63 11.46 9.15 13.91
N VAL A 64 10.36 8.41 14.07
CA VAL A 64 10.39 6.95 14.20
C VAL A 64 10.84 6.27 12.91
N ALA A 65 10.38 6.75 11.75
CA ALA A 65 10.81 6.23 10.46
C ALA A 65 12.32 6.38 10.23
N THR A 66 12.89 7.52 10.61
CA THR A 66 14.30 7.86 10.35
C THR A 66 15.25 7.27 11.39
N ASN A 67 14.92 7.35 12.69
CA ASN A 67 15.76 6.80 13.75
C ASN A 67 15.60 5.28 13.89
N LYS A 68 14.56 4.72 13.25
CA LYS A 68 14.20 3.31 13.33
C LYS A 68 13.95 2.85 14.77
N THR A 69 13.61 3.73 15.71
CA THR A 69 13.38 3.37 17.12
C THR A 69 11.95 3.71 17.52
N PRO A 70 11.33 2.90 18.43
CA PRO A 70 10.01 3.24 18.94
C PRO A 70 10.06 4.53 19.75
N LEU A 71 8.97 5.29 19.72
CA LEU A 71 8.76 6.47 20.56
C LEU A 71 7.50 6.28 21.41
N ILE A 72 7.66 6.38 22.73
CA ILE A 72 6.55 6.38 23.69
C ILE A 72 6.30 7.83 24.11
N VAL A 73 5.03 8.24 24.08
CA VAL A 73 4.60 9.57 24.47
C VAL A 73 3.52 9.43 25.53
N GLU A 74 3.80 9.90 26.74
CA GLU A 74 2.84 9.85 27.84
C GLU A 74 1.67 10.83 27.64
N ASN A 75 1.93 12.01 27.05
CA ASN A 75 0.91 12.97 26.68
C ASN A 75 1.19 13.57 25.29
N VAL A 76 0.33 13.24 24.32
CA VAL A 76 0.45 13.71 22.94
C VAL A 76 0.27 15.22 22.83
N LEU A 77 -0.36 15.89 23.80
CA LEU A 77 -0.48 17.35 23.82
C LEU A 77 0.80 18.04 24.28
N ASP A 78 1.68 17.35 25.00
CA ASP A 78 2.94 17.88 25.48
C ASP A 78 4.12 17.58 24.54
N GLU A 79 4.04 16.51 23.74
CA GLU A 79 5.11 16.12 22.81
C GLU A 79 5.27 17.11 21.63
N PRO A 80 6.39 17.84 21.51
CA PRO A 80 6.57 18.85 20.46
C PRO A 80 6.55 18.31 19.03
N ARG A 81 6.96 17.04 18.84
CA ARG A 81 6.96 16.40 17.52
C ARG A 81 5.56 15.96 17.08
N PHE A 82 4.59 15.88 17.99
CA PHE A 82 3.24 15.50 17.64
C PHE A 82 2.50 16.70 17.06
N LYS A 83 2.18 16.68 15.76
CA LYS A 83 1.63 17.86 15.07
C LYS A 83 0.12 17.97 15.23
N GLU A 84 -0.54 16.85 15.50
CA GLU A 84 -1.99 16.69 15.40
C GLU A 84 -2.74 17.00 16.70
N LYS A 85 -2.36 18.08 17.37
CA LYS A 85 -2.92 18.46 18.68
C LYS A 85 -4.44 18.60 18.65
N GLU A 86 -5.00 19.24 17.63
CA GLU A 86 -6.45 19.44 17.50
C GLU A 86 -7.21 18.13 17.26
N MET A 87 -6.64 17.22 16.48
CA MET A 87 -7.22 15.89 16.28
C MET A 87 -7.16 15.07 17.58
N ALA A 88 -6.05 15.12 18.30
CA ALA A 88 -5.93 14.47 19.61
C ALA A 88 -6.97 15.00 20.60
N LYS A 89 -7.18 16.32 20.68
CA LYS A 89 -8.23 16.91 21.54
C LYS A 89 -9.63 16.43 21.14
N LYS A 90 -9.94 16.44 19.83
CA LYS A 90 -11.27 16.02 19.33
C LYS A 90 -11.58 14.55 19.62
N LEU A 91 -10.58 13.68 19.52
CA LEU A 91 -10.71 12.24 19.74
C LEU A 91 -10.39 11.81 21.18
N GLY A 92 -10.03 12.75 22.07
CA GLY A 92 -9.66 12.46 23.46
C GLY A 92 -8.36 11.67 23.60
N LEU A 93 -7.43 11.75 22.66
CA LEU A 93 -6.17 10.99 22.71
C LEU A 93 -5.21 11.58 23.76
N VAL A 94 -4.65 10.72 24.61
CA VAL A 94 -3.73 11.12 25.68
C VAL A 94 -2.35 10.51 25.47
N SER A 95 -2.18 9.19 25.60
CA SER A 95 -0.86 8.56 25.45
C SER A 95 -0.75 7.85 24.10
N MET A 96 0.47 7.75 23.56
CA MET A 96 0.75 7.05 22.32
C MET A 96 2.03 6.22 22.40
N VAL A 97 2.06 5.18 21.58
CA VAL A 97 3.30 4.51 21.19
C VAL A 97 3.37 4.44 19.67
N SER A 98 4.51 4.84 19.14
CA SER A 98 4.80 4.85 17.71
C SER A 98 5.95 3.89 17.45
N VAL A 99 5.75 2.91 16.57
CA VAL A 99 6.75 1.88 16.27
C VAL A 99 7.01 1.78 14.77
N PRO A 100 8.26 1.49 14.36
CA PRO A 100 8.56 1.32 12.95
C PRO A 100 8.01 -0.02 12.42
N LEU A 101 7.51 -0.02 11.19
CA LEU A 101 7.23 -1.23 10.42
C LEU A 101 8.52 -1.67 9.74
N ARG A 102 9.22 -2.66 10.32
CA ARG A 102 10.51 -3.15 9.79
C ARG A 102 10.35 -4.47 9.05
N VAL A 103 11.01 -4.56 7.91
CA VAL A 103 11.19 -5.80 7.15
C VAL A 103 12.63 -6.32 7.31
N LYS A 104 13.00 -7.37 6.57
CA LYS A 104 14.38 -7.87 6.54
C LYS A 104 15.38 -6.74 6.24
N ASP A 105 16.61 -6.90 6.71
CA ASP A 105 17.72 -5.93 6.57
C ASP A 105 17.49 -4.58 7.28
N GLU A 106 16.64 -4.55 8.32
CA GLU A 106 16.32 -3.34 9.09
C GLU A 106 15.78 -2.19 8.22
N LYS A 107 15.18 -2.50 7.06
CA LYS A 107 14.48 -1.51 6.23
C LYS A 107 13.14 -1.18 6.89
N VAL A 108 12.93 0.11 7.16
CA VAL A 108 11.64 0.63 7.60
C VAL A 108 10.79 0.91 6.35
N ILE A 109 9.59 0.37 6.31
CA ILE A 109 8.63 0.62 5.21
C ILE A 109 7.48 1.54 5.64
N GLY A 110 7.41 1.88 6.93
CA GLY A 110 6.33 2.67 7.49
C GLY A 110 6.36 2.75 9.01
N VAL A 111 5.29 3.26 9.60
CA VAL A 111 5.14 3.47 11.05
C VAL A 111 3.72 3.12 11.48
N LEU A 112 3.61 2.41 12.60
CA LEU A 112 2.37 2.11 13.28
C LEU A 112 2.26 2.98 14.53
N ASN A 113 1.21 3.79 14.62
CA ASN A 113 0.88 4.53 15.83
C ASN A 113 -0.30 3.87 16.53
N CYS A 114 -0.19 3.74 17.84
CA CYS A 114 -1.24 3.26 18.73
C CYS A 114 -1.50 4.33 19.79
N PHE A 115 -2.77 4.66 20.02
CA PHE A 115 -3.20 5.69 20.96
C PHE A 115 -4.16 5.12 22.01
N THR A 116 -4.21 5.80 23.14
CA THR A 116 -5.12 5.54 24.27
C THR A 116 -5.84 6.84 24.64
N ALA A 117 -7.10 6.76 25.06
CA ALA A 117 -7.87 7.95 25.46
C ALA A 117 -7.67 8.33 26.93
N SER A 118 -7.05 7.47 27.72
CA SER A 118 -6.59 7.75 29.08
C SER A 118 -5.07 7.77 29.14
N TYR A 119 -4.52 8.39 30.17
CA TYR A 119 -3.09 8.26 30.48
C TYR A 119 -2.73 6.78 30.57
N HIS A 120 -1.75 6.36 29.78
CA HIS A 120 -1.26 5.00 29.76
C HIS A 120 0.26 4.98 29.67
N LYS A 121 0.88 4.40 30.69
CA LYS A 121 2.32 4.18 30.72
C LYS A 121 2.60 2.80 30.13
N PHE A 122 2.91 2.77 28.84
CA PHE A 122 3.26 1.53 28.15
C PHE A 122 4.47 0.85 28.80
N SER A 123 4.26 -0.39 29.24
CA SER A 123 5.32 -1.27 29.72
C SER A 123 6.20 -1.76 28.57
N GLU A 124 7.41 -2.20 28.89
CA GLU A 124 8.32 -2.78 27.90
C GLU A 124 7.70 -4.00 27.19
N THR A 125 6.94 -4.82 27.92
CA THR A 125 6.23 -5.97 27.36
C THR A 125 5.17 -5.55 26.33
N GLU A 126 4.39 -4.51 26.61
CA GLU A 126 3.40 -3.98 25.66
C GLU A 126 4.08 -3.40 24.42
N VAL A 127 5.15 -2.62 24.60
CA VAL A 127 5.92 -2.06 23.48
C VAL A 127 6.50 -3.18 22.61
N ASN A 128 7.06 -4.22 23.21
CA ASN A 128 7.60 -5.38 22.50
C ASN A 128 6.52 -6.17 21.75
N LEU A 129 5.32 -6.30 22.33
CA LEU A 129 4.19 -6.91 21.65
C LEU A 129 3.78 -6.09 20.42
N ILE A 130 3.68 -4.76 20.56
CA ILE A 130 3.33 -3.85 19.46
C ILE A 130 4.39 -3.88 18.35
N ILE A 131 5.69 -3.91 18.71
CA ILE A 131 6.79 -4.08 17.75
C ILE A 131 6.66 -5.41 17.01
N THR A 132 6.34 -6.50 17.71
CA THR A 132 6.18 -7.82 17.09
C THR A 132 5.05 -7.81 16.07
N VAL A 133 3.90 -7.22 16.43
CA VAL A 133 2.77 -7.05 15.50
C VAL A 133 3.15 -6.16 14.33
N ALA A 134 3.86 -5.05 14.56
CA ALA A 134 4.35 -4.14 13.53
C ALA A 134 5.29 -4.84 12.53
N ASN A 135 6.20 -5.67 13.01
CA ASN A 135 7.11 -6.43 12.13
C ASN A 135 6.34 -7.44 11.27
N GLN A 136 5.36 -8.15 11.83
CA GLN A 136 4.52 -9.07 11.06
C GLN A 136 3.65 -8.34 10.03
N ALA A 137 3.08 -7.20 10.41
CA ALA A 137 2.35 -6.31 9.51
C ALA A 137 3.25 -5.84 8.36
N ALA A 138 4.49 -5.46 8.64
CA ALA A 138 5.44 -5.01 7.64
C ALA A 138 5.72 -6.10 6.58
N VAL A 139 5.92 -7.34 7.03
CA VAL A 139 6.10 -8.50 6.14
C VAL A 139 4.85 -8.75 5.28
N ALA A 140 3.65 -8.73 5.88
CA ALA A 140 2.40 -8.94 5.15
C ALA A 140 2.15 -7.87 4.09
N ILE A 141 2.45 -6.60 4.39
CA ILE A 141 2.35 -5.47 3.47
C ILE A 141 3.31 -5.66 2.30
N LEU A 142 4.58 -5.94 2.59
CA LEU A 142 5.59 -6.15 1.55
C LEU A 142 5.23 -7.33 0.64
N ASN A 143 4.80 -8.45 1.21
CA ASN A 143 4.38 -9.62 0.44
C ASN A 143 3.17 -9.31 -0.47
N THR A 144 2.22 -8.52 0.02
CA THR A 144 1.05 -8.10 -0.76
C THR A 144 1.47 -7.20 -1.93
N GLU A 145 2.34 -6.23 -1.68
CA GLU A 145 2.84 -5.35 -2.74
C GLU A 145 3.64 -6.11 -3.80
N LEU A 146 4.48 -7.05 -3.39
CA LEU A 146 5.23 -7.93 -4.30
C LEU A 146 4.26 -8.79 -5.13
N MET A 147 3.28 -9.43 -4.49
CA MET A 147 2.29 -10.26 -5.18
C MET A 147 1.50 -9.46 -6.23
N VAL A 148 1.08 -8.24 -5.89
CA VAL A 148 0.38 -7.35 -6.83
C VAL A 148 1.27 -6.96 -8.01
N LYS A 149 2.54 -6.57 -7.76
CA LYS A 149 3.51 -6.26 -8.83
C LYS A 149 3.75 -7.45 -9.75
N THR A 150 3.96 -8.64 -9.19
CA THR A 150 4.16 -9.87 -9.97
C THR A 150 2.94 -10.18 -10.83
N LYS A 151 1.73 -10.02 -10.28
CA LYS A 151 0.49 -10.26 -11.03
C LYS A 151 0.35 -9.31 -12.22
N VAL A 152 0.62 -8.02 -12.05
CA VAL A 152 0.57 -7.04 -13.15
C VAL A 152 1.56 -7.39 -14.26
N VAL A 153 2.82 -7.69 -13.91
CA VAL A 153 3.84 -8.08 -14.90
C VAL A 153 3.45 -9.36 -15.64
N GLN A 154 2.89 -10.35 -14.92
CA GLN A 154 2.42 -11.59 -15.52
C GLN A 154 1.28 -11.34 -16.51
N GLU A 155 0.30 -10.51 -16.16
CA GLU A 155 -0.82 -10.14 -17.04
C GLU A 155 -0.37 -9.39 -18.29
N GLU A 156 0.64 -8.51 -18.18
CA GLU A 156 1.26 -7.83 -19.31
C GLU A 156 1.97 -8.82 -20.25
N LEU A 157 2.74 -9.75 -19.69
CA LEU A 157 3.44 -10.79 -20.46
C LEU A 157 2.46 -11.72 -21.19
N GLU A 158 1.38 -12.15 -20.53
CA GLU A 158 0.32 -12.94 -21.16
C GLU A 158 -0.34 -12.18 -22.30
N THR A 159 -0.67 -10.91 -22.06
CA THR A 159 -1.27 -10.06 -23.10
C THR A 159 -0.33 -9.92 -24.29
N ARG A 160 0.97 -9.73 -24.06
CA ARG A 160 1.97 -9.66 -25.13
C ARG A 160 2.04 -10.96 -25.92
N LYS A 161 2.06 -12.12 -25.25
CA LYS A 161 2.06 -13.44 -25.92
C LYS A 161 0.82 -13.64 -26.79
N LEU A 162 -0.36 -13.26 -26.29
CA LEU A 162 -1.62 -13.35 -27.05
C LEU A 162 -1.59 -12.41 -28.27
N VAL A 163 -1.11 -11.18 -28.11
CA VAL A 163 -0.99 -10.24 -29.23
C VAL A 163 0.00 -10.74 -30.28
N GLU A 164 1.13 -11.33 -29.91
CA GLU A 164 2.06 -11.92 -30.88
C GLU A 164 1.42 -13.11 -31.62
N ARG A 165 0.76 -14.05 -30.93
CA ARG A 165 0.03 -15.14 -31.59
C ARG A 165 -1.05 -14.64 -32.54
N ALA A 166 -1.80 -13.61 -32.14
CA ALA A 166 -2.83 -13.01 -32.98
C ALA A 166 -2.23 -12.28 -34.20
N LYS A 167 -1.02 -11.72 -34.07
CA LYS A 167 -0.29 -11.17 -35.23
C LYS A 167 0.06 -12.29 -36.20
N ASP A 168 0.59 -13.42 -35.74
CA ASP A 168 0.94 -14.56 -36.60
C ASP A 168 -0.26 -15.06 -37.41
N VAL A 169 -1.43 -15.18 -36.76
CA VAL A 169 -2.71 -15.49 -37.42
C VAL A 169 -3.03 -14.49 -38.53
N LEU A 170 -2.96 -13.19 -38.25
CA LEU A 170 -3.25 -12.14 -39.24
C LEU A 170 -2.22 -12.10 -40.37
N MET A 171 -0.95 -12.41 -40.07
CA MET A 171 0.11 -12.49 -41.07
C MET A 171 -0.18 -13.65 -42.05
N ASN A 172 -0.56 -14.82 -41.52
CA ASN A 172 -0.84 -16.00 -42.34
C ASN A 172 -2.15 -15.87 -43.14
N ARG A 173 -3.26 -15.50 -42.50
CA ARG A 173 -4.59 -15.46 -43.15
C ARG A 173 -4.82 -14.26 -44.04
N ARG A 174 -4.19 -13.11 -43.72
CA ARG A 174 -4.45 -11.84 -44.40
C ARG A 174 -3.22 -11.25 -45.07
N ASN A 175 -2.16 -12.04 -45.19
CA ASN A 175 -0.89 -11.68 -45.82
C ASN A 175 -0.35 -10.32 -45.35
N LYS A 176 -0.51 -10.04 -44.04
CA LYS A 176 -0.09 -8.78 -43.42
C LYS A 176 1.35 -8.88 -42.96
N THR A 177 2.06 -7.76 -42.91
CA THR A 177 3.31 -7.66 -42.14
C THR A 177 3.02 -7.62 -40.63
N GLY A 178 4.02 -7.96 -39.80
CA GLY A 178 3.86 -7.93 -38.35
C GLY A 178 3.46 -6.56 -37.80
N GLU A 179 3.96 -5.47 -38.41
CA GLU A 179 3.57 -4.10 -38.03
C GLU A 179 2.13 -3.76 -38.40
N GLU A 180 1.66 -4.20 -39.57
CA GLU A 180 0.28 -3.99 -40.01
C GLU A 180 -0.69 -4.80 -39.16
N ALA A 181 -0.34 -6.03 -38.83
CA ALA A 181 -1.12 -6.88 -37.92
C ALA A 181 -1.25 -6.22 -36.54
N TYR A 182 -0.14 -5.74 -35.97
CA TYR A 182 -0.16 -5.04 -34.67
C TYR A 182 -1.01 -3.76 -34.73
N ARG A 183 -0.82 -2.92 -35.76
CA ARG A 183 -1.63 -1.71 -35.97
C ARG A 183 -3.11 -2.05 -36.11
N TRP A 184 -3.44 -3.15 -36.76
CA TRP A 184 -4.82 -3.61 -36.91
C TRP A 184 -5.44 -3.99 -35.56
N ILE A 185 -4.75 -4.82 -34.76
CA ILE A 185 -5.22 -5.22 -33.42
C ILE A 185 -5.42 -3.98 -32.53
N ARG A 186 -4.45 -3.06 -32.54
CA ARG A 186 -4.52 -1.80 -31.78
C ARG A 186 -5.68 -0.93 -32.22
N LYS A 187 -5.86 -0.74 -33.53
CA LYS A 187 -6.99 0.01 -34.08
C LYS A 187 -8.31 -0.62 -33.66
N ARG A 188 -8.43 -1.95 -33.77
CA ARG A 188 -9.63 -2.69 -33.38
C ARG A 188 -9.95 -2.57 -31.89
N SER A 189 -8.92 -2.60 -31.03
CA SER A 189 -9.06 -2.37 -29.58
C SER A 189 -9.64 -0.97 -29.29
N MET A 190 -9.13 0.07 -29.95
CA MET A 190 -9.64 1.44 -29.79
C MET A 190 -11.08 1.59 -30.31
N ASP A 191 -11.35 1.11 -31.53
CA ASP A 191 -12.66 1.22 -32.17
C ASP A 191 -13.76 0.50 -31.38
N THR A 192 -13.41 -0.62 -30.73
CA THR A 192 -14.36 -1.44 -29.94
C THR A 192 -14.34 -1.12 -28.44
N ARG A 193 -13.42 -0.25 -27.98
CA ARG A 193 -13.14 0.01 -26.56
C ARG A 193 -12.90 -1.26 -25.74
N LYS A 194 -12.34 -2.29 -26.36
CA LYS A 194 -11.96 -3.55 -25.70
C LYS A 194 -10.45 -3.60 -25.48
N SER A 195 -10.01 -4.37 -24.49
CA SER A 195 -8.57 -4.56 -24.25
C SER A 195 -7.89 -5.23 -25.45
N MET A 196 -6.60 -4.93 -25.64
CA MET A 196 -5.76 -5.61 -26.63
C MET A 196 -5.82 -7.14 -26.47
N ARG A 197 -5.85 -7.61 -25.22
CA ARG A 197 -6.01 -9.03 -24.87
C ARG A 197 -7.29 -9.63 -25.46
N CYS A 198 -8.44 -8.99 -25.23
CA CYS A 198 -9.72 -9.48 -25.73
C CYS A 198 -9.78 -9.53 -27.26
N VAL A 199 -9.21 -8.52 -27.93
CA VAL A 199 -9.13 -8.51 -29.40
C VAL A 199 -8.22 -9.63 -29.91
N ALA A 200 -7.07 -9.84 -29.28
CA ALA A 200 -6.15 -10.91 -29.65
C ALA A 200 -6.77 -12.30 -29.44
N GLU A 201 -7.43 -12.54 -28.30
CA GLU A 201 -8.15 -13.79 -28.01
C GLU A 201 -9.25 -14.05 -29.05
N ALA A 202 -10.03 -13.04 -29.45
CA ALA A 202 -11.06 -13.19 -30.46
C ALA A 202 -10.51 -13.57 -31.84
N ILE A 203 -9.33 -13.05 -32.21
CA ILE A 203 -8.65 -13.40 -33.47
C ILE A 203 -8.17 -14.85 -33.42
N ILE A 204 -7.55 -15.26 -32.32
CA ILE A 204 -7.06 -16.64 -32.14
C ILE A 204 -8.21 -17.64 -32.13
N LEU A 205 -9.31 -17.32 -31.43
CA LEU A 205 -10.49 -18.19 -31.38
C LEU A 205 -11.15 -18.34 -32.77
N SER A 206 -11.16 -17.28 -33.57
CA SER A 206 -11.61 -17.36 -34.98
C SER A 206 -10.68 -18.21 -35.84
N GLU A 207 -9.42 -18.42 -35.43
CA GLU A 207 -8.52 -19.35 -36.12
C GLU A 207 -8.90 -20.80 -35.82
N GLU A 208 -9.14 -21.10 -34.55
CA GLU A 208 -9.40 -22.47 -34.06
C GLU A 208 -10.78 -23.02 -34.46
N LEU A 209 -11.71 -22.16 -34.88
CA LEU A 209 -13.08 -22.52 -35.29
C LEU A 209 -13.26 -22.72 -36.80
N GLU A 210 -12.22 -22.46 -37.60
CA GLU A 210 -12.19 -22.71 -39.06
C GLU A 210 -11.41 -24.00 -39.37
#